data_AF-A0A2P5DIL0-F1
#
_entry.id   AF-A0A2P5DIL0-F1
#
_cell.length_a   1.000
_cell.length_b   1.000
_cell.length_c   1.000
_cell.angle_alpha   90.00
_cell.angle_beta   90.00
_cell.angle_gamma   90.00
#
_symmetry.space_group_name_H-M   'P 1'
#
loop_
_entity.id
_entity.type
_entity.pdbx_description
1 polymer ?
#
loop_
_entity_poly.entity_id
_entity_poly.type
_entity_poly.pdbx_seq_one_letter_code
_entity_poly.pdbx_strand_id
1 'polypeptide(L)'
;PYRCYHCITFPISINTSFLVSIFIQLKLIHKFKRSFKMAGSSSHKIKNNCVFCGSIPGKDKEFLEVANHIGKVLAERKIHLVYGGGSLGLMGCVSTAAFIRGSQVLGIIPKALTEGNITGKTIGEELKVLTMHKRIQKILDHSDAFIALPGGIGILEEIFQIASWAQLKIHQKPIGLLNVNGFFNGLLSFLDHVVEQKFISDSSRRIFISAITPEQLIDQLQIYVPEVDPAITQLDRSNKERRKKARLDLSLSL
;
A
#
# COMPACT_ATOMS: atom_id res chain seq x y z
N PRO A 1 46.81 -25.76 -18.76
CA PRO A 1 46.69 -24.54 -19.61
C PRO A 1 45.47 -23.69 -19.20
N TYR A 2 45.74 -22.74 -18.29
CA TYR A 2 45.13 -21.39 -18.12
C TYR A 2 43.60 -21.26 -17.93
N ARG A 3 43.05 -20.45 -17.01
CA ARG A 3 43.56 -19.55 -15.96
C ARG A 3 42.37 -19.12 -15.08
N CYS A 4 42.62 -18.91 -13.79
CA CYS A 4 41.70 -18.33 -12.81
C CYS A 4 41.17 -16.95 -13.23
N TYR A 5 39.89 -16.68 -12.99
CA TYR A 5 39.38 -15.30 -12.91
C TYR A 5 39.43 -14.82 -11.45
N HIS A 6 40.00 -13.62 -11.28
CA HIS A 6 40.18 -12.90 -10.03
C HIS A 6 38.87 -12.74 -9.23
N CYS A 7 38.93 -13.06 -7.93
CA CYS A 7 38.10 -12.40 -6.92
C CYS A 7 38.49 -10.92 -6.87
N ILE A 8 37.64 -10.04 -7.40
CA ILE A 8 37.71 -8.61 -7.13
C ILE A 8 36.91 -8.36 -5.85
N THR A 9 37.60 -8.17 -4.72
CA THR A 9 36.99 -7.64 -3.50
C THR A 9 36.76 -6.14 -3.67
N PHE A 10 35.51 -5.76 -3.94
CA PHE A 10 35.08 -4.36 -3.78
C PHE A 10 34.85 -4.08 -2.29
N PRO A 11 35.45 -3.02 -1.71
CA PRO A 11 35.06 -2.57 -0.37
C PRO A 11 33.65 -1.97 -0.47
N ILE A 12 32.69 -2.58 0.23
CA ILE A 12 31.36 -2.01 0.44
C ILE A 12 31.53 -0.80 1.36
N SER A 13 31.68 0.38 0.78
CA SER A 13 31.50 1.63 1.51
C SER A 13 30.01 1.75 1.86
N ILE A 14 29.68 1.51 3.13
CA ILE A 14 28.33 1.73 3.65
C ILE A 14 28.10 3.24 3.63
N ASN A 15 27.38 3.69 2.60
CA ASN A 15 27.05 5.10 2.42
C ASN A 15 26.15 5.56 3.58
N THR A 16 26.62 6.52 4.37
CA THR A 16 25.93 7.09 5.54
C THR A 16 24.54 7.63 5.20
N SER A 17 24.28 7.96 3.93
CA SER A 17 22.97 8.37 3.43
C SER A 17 21.88 7.27 3.56
N PHE A 18 22.25 5.98 3.43
CA PHE A 18 21.31 4.87 3.54
C PHE A 18 20.87 4.64 4.99
N LEU A 19 21.80 4.77 5.94
CA LEU A 19 21.52 4.69 7.37
C LEU A 19 20.69 5.89 7.86
N VAL A 20 20.94 7.09 7.34
CA VAL A 20 20.14 8.29 7.64
C VAL A 20 18.71 8.14 7.13
N SER A 21 18.50 7.56 5.94
CA SER A 21 17.16 7.27 5.40
C SER A 21 16.37 6.30 6.29
N ILE A 22 17.02 5.23 6.76
CA ILE A 22 16.43 4.27 7.71
C ILE A 22 16.12 4.96 9.05
N PHE A 23 17.01 5.81 9.58
CA PHE A 23 16.77 6.54 10.83
C PHE A 23 15.63 7.57 10.73
N ILE A 24 15.47 8.23 9.58
CA ILE A 24 14.35 9.14 9.32
C ILE A 24 13.03 8.35 9.24
N GLN A 25 13.01 7.19 8.58
CA GLN A 25 11.86 6.29 8.59
C GLN A 25 11.52 5.81 10.01
N LEU A 26 12.52 5.46 10.83
CA LEU A 26 12.33 5.03 12.22
C LEU A 26 11.81 6.14 13.14
N LYS A 27 12.22 7.40 12.94
CA LYS A 27 11.67 8.57 13.66
C LYS A 27 10.22 8.85 13.27
N LEU A 28 9.85 8.65 12.01
CA LEU A 28 8.46 8.76 11.54
C LEU A 28 7.56 7.69 12.18
N ILE A 29 8.05 6.46 12.31
CA ILE A 29 7.35 5.35 13.01
C ILE A 29 7.12 5.68 14.51
N HIS A 30 8.05 6.40 15.15
CA HIS A 30 7.91 6.80 16.56
C HIS A 30 6.80 7.82 16.81
N LYS A 31 6.57 8.75 15.89
CA LYS A 31 5.47 9.73 16.01
C LYS A 31 4.10 9.05 15.86
N PHE A 32 4.07 7.90 15.18
CA PHE A 32 2.86 7.12 14.89
C PHE A 32 2.40 6.23 16.06
N LYS A 33 3.32 5.59 16.80
CA LYS A 33 2.98 4.63 17.88
C LYS A 33 2.31 5.25 19.13
N ARG A 34 2.20 6.58 19.26
CA ARG A 34 1.68 7.23 20.49
C ARG A 34 0.15 7.30 20.58
N SER A 35 -0.57 6.83 19.57
CA SER A 35 -2.04 6.70 19.57
C SER A 35 -2.44 5.32 19.05
N PHE A 36 -2.34 4.27 19.88
CA PHE A 36 -3.00 3.00 19.54
C PHE A 36 -3.46 2.28 20.81
N LYS A 37 -4.77 2.37 21.07
CA LYS A 37 -5.50 1.52 22.00
C LYS A 37 -5.81 0.23 21.23
N MET A 38 -5.48 -0.94 21.80
CA MET A 38 -5.83 -2.22 21.20
C MET A 38 -7.36 -2.33 21.10
N ALA A 39 -7.89 -2.38 19.88
CA ALA A 39 -9.31 -2.61 19.63
C ALA A 39 -9.50 -4.06 19.19
N GLY A 40 -10.38 -4.77 19.89
CA GLY A 40 -10.83 -6.10 19.52
C GLY A 40 -11.68 -6.12 18.25
N SER A 41 -11.92 -7.34 17.77
CA SER A 41 -12.79 -7.72 16.64
C SER A 41 -14.01 -6.80 16.51
N SER A 42 -13.98 -5.91 15.53
CA SER A 42 -15.14 -5.17 15.04
C SER A 42 -15.03 -5.10 13.53
N SER A 43 -16.11 -5.49 12.83
CA SER A 43 -16.22 -5.35 11.37
C SER A 43 -15.90 -3.90 11.00
N HIS A 44 -14.82 -3.67 10.25
CA HIS A 44 -14.39 -2.31 9.94
C HIS A 44 -15.24 -1.78 8.79
N LYS A 45 -16.10 -0.80 9.08
CA LYS A 45 -16.91 -0.16 8.03
C LYS A 45 -16.02 0.74 7.17
N ILE A 46 -15.70 0.28 5.96
CA ILE A 46 -14.96 1.05 4.96
C ILE A 46 -15.83 2.23 4.52
N LYS A 47 -15.35 3.47 4.73
CA LYS A 47 -15.99 4.69 4.22
C LYS A 47 -15.21 5.28 3.06
N ASN A 48 -13.88 5.25 3.13
CA ASN A 48 -12.99 5.69 2.06
C ASN A 48 -12.17 4.51 1.57
N ASN A 49 -12.17 4.24 0.26
CA ASN A 49 -11.35 3.20 -0.34
C ASN A 49 -10.38 3.82 -1.35
N CYS A 50 -9.09 3.54 -1.20
CA CYS A 50 -8.12 3.93 -2.19
C CYS A 50 -8.05 2.92 -3.33
N VAL A 51 -8.20 3.41 -4.56
CA VAL A 51 -7.98 2.60 -5.76
C VAL A 51 -6.70 3.04 -6.47
N PHE A 52 -5.67 2.18 -6.41
CA PHE A 52 -4.47 2.30 -7.25
C PHE A 52 -4.76 1.68 -8.61
N CYS A 53 -4.61 2.44 -9.68
CA CYS A 53 -4.93 1.99 -11.04
C CYS A 53 -4.07 2.71 -12.08
N GLY A 54 -3.77 2.02 -13.19
CA GLY A 54 -2.89 2.54 -14.23
C GLY A 54 -3.43 3.80 -14.93
N SER A 55 -2.52 4.69 -15.34
CA SER A 55 -2.83 5.87 -16.17
C SER A 55 -3.09 5.53 -17.65
N ILE A 56 -2.92 4.26 -18.03
CA ILE A 56 -3.11 3.72 -19.38
C ILE A 56 -4.27 2.70 -19.32
N PRO A 57 -5.14 2.61 -20.34
CA PRO A 57 -6.30 1.71 -20.33
C PRO A 57 -5.96 0.21 -20.37
N GLY A 58 -4.73 -0.16 -20.76
CA GLY A 58 -4.36 -1.55 -21.04
C GLY A 58 -4.78 -1.99 -22.45
N LYS A 59 -4.48 -3.25 -22.78
CA LYS A 59 -4.77 -3.84 -24.10
C LYS A 59 -6.23 -4.29 -24.23
N ASP A 60 -6.75 -4.89 -23.17
CA ASP A 60 -8.06 -5.54 -23.19
C ASP A 60 -9.13 -4.61 -22.61
N LYS A 61 -10.31 -4.59 -23.25
CA LYS A 61 -11.42 -3.72 -22.84
C LYS A 61 -11.92 -4.00 -21.42
N GLU A 62 -11.76 -5.23 -20.97
CA GLU A 62 -12.16 -5.68 -19.63
C GLU A 62 -11.47 -4.90 -18.50
N PHE A 63 -10.27 -4.34 -18.74
CA PHE A 63 -9.62 -3.48 -17.75
C PHE A 63 -10.35 -2.14 -17.56
N LEU A 64 -10.85 -1.55 -18.65
CA LEU A 64 -11.67 -0.34 -18.56
C LEU A 64 -13.06 -0.65 -17.99
N GLU A 65 -13.64 -1.79 -18.36
CA GLU A 65 -14.92 -2.23 -17.83
C GLU A 65 -14.85 -2.48 -16.33
N VAL A 66 -13.82 -3.15 -15.83
CA VAL A 66 -13.67 -3.34 -14.38
C VAL A 66 -13.39 -2.03 -13.66
N ALA A 67 -12.60 -1.13 -14.25
CA ALA A 67 -12.37 0.21 -13.71
C ALA A 67 -13.68 1.01 -13.59
N ASN A 68 -14.54 0.92 -14.59
CA ASN A 68 -15.87 1.50 -14.52
C ASN A 68 -16.70 0.83 -13.42
N HIS A 69 -16.68 -0.50 -13.39
CA HIS A 69 -17.49 -1.32 -12.49
C HIS A 69 -17.16 -1.06 -11.02
N ILE A 70 -15.89 -1.08 -10.63
CA ILE A 70 -15.48 -0.79 -9.24
C ILE A 70 -15.92 0.62 -8.82
N GLY A 71 -15.80 1.62 -9.70
CA GLY A 71 -16.27 2.98 -9.40
C GLY A 71 -17.77 3.03 -9.12
N LYS A 72 -18.58 2.28 -9.88
CA LYS A 72 -20.03 2.15 -9.64
C LYS A 72 -20.33 1.47 -8.30
N VAL A 73 -19.69 0.34 -8.04
CA VAL A 73 -19.91 -0.45 -6.82
C VAL A 73 -19.54 0.35 -5.57
N LEU A 74 -18.45 1.12 -5.62
CA LEU A 74 -18.09 2.02 -4.52
C LEU A 74 -19.21 3.03 -4.22
N ALA A 75 -19.75 3.69 -5.25
CA ALA A 75 -20.84 4.66 -5.08
C ALA A 75 -22.13 4.02 -4.57
N GLU A 76 -22.52 2.87 -5.13
CA GLU A 76 -23.71 2.13 -4.70
C GLU A 76 -23.62 1.67 -3.25
N ARG A 77 -22.41 1.32 -2.80
CA ARG A 77 -22.12 0.95 -1.39
C ARG A 77 -21.85 2.16 -0.49
N LYS A 78 -21.99 3.39 -1.00
CA LYS A 78 -21.72 4.65 -0.28
C LYS A 78 -20.29 4.74 0.27
N ILE A 79 -19.33 4.24 -0.52
CA ILE A 79 -17.90 4.30 -0.26
C ILE A 79 -17.29 5.37 -1.15
N HIS A 80 -16.58 6.31 -0.54
CA HIS A 80 -15.88 7.39 -1.23
C HIS A 80 -14.54 6.90 -1.78
N LEU A 81 -14.13 7.52 -2.89
CA LEU A 81 -12.93 7.13 -3.62
C LEU A 81 -11.76 8.04 -3.23
N VAL A 82 -10.64 7.42 -2.87
CA VAL A 82 -9.32 8.08 -2.82
C VAL A 82 -8.48 7.52 -3.96
N TYR A 83 -7.75 8.35 -4.69
CA TYR A 83 -6.91 7.86 -5.79
C TYR A 83 -5.77 8.82 -6.14
N GLY A 84 -4.99 8.49 -7.17
CA GLY A 84 -3.79 9.24 -7.56
C GLY A 84 -4.01 10.56 -8.30
N GLY A 85 -5.27 10.99 -8.53
CA GLY A 85 -5.60 12.30 -9.09
C GLY A 85 -5.53 12.45 -10.63
N GLY A 86 -5.08 11.43 -11.37
CA GLY A 86 -5.10 11.48 -12.84
C GLY A 86 -6.50 11.32 -13.44
N SER A 87 -6.69 11.69 -14.69
CA SER A 87 -7.96 11.56 -15.43
C SER A 87 -7.84 10.72 -16.70
N LEU A 88 -6.70 10.07 -16.90
CA LEU A 88 -6.41 9.22 -18.06
C LEU A 88 -6.51 7.73 -17.71
N GLY A 89 -6.71 6.90 -18.73
CA GLY A 89 -6.74 5.44 -18.60
C GLY A 89 -7.73 4.94 -17.54
N LEU A 90 -7.29 3.97 -16.73
CA LEU A 90 -8.12 3.40 -15.68
C LEU A 90 -8.44 4.41 -14.58
N MET A 91 -7.52 5.32 -14.25
CA MET A 91 -7.75 6.37 -13.26
C MET A 91 -8.94 7.26 -13.61
N GLY A 92 -8.99 7.72 -14.87
CA GLY A 92 -10.13 8.50 -15.37
C GLY A 92 -11.43 7.71 -15.32
N CYS A 93 -11.38 6.43 -15.68
CA CYS A 93 -12.56 5.56 -15.69
C CYS A 93 -13.13 5.33 -14.27
N VAL A 94 -12.29 4.95 -13.30
CA VAL A 94 -12.71 4.72 -11.90
C VAL A 94 -13.26 6.01 -11.29
N SER A 95 -12.53 7.12 -11.42
CA SER A 95 -12.91 8.39 -10.81
C SER A 95 -14.19 8.96 -11.41
N THR A 96 -14.36 8.90 -12.74
CA THR A 96 -15.60 9.33 -13.40
C THR A 96 -16.78 8.48 -12.93
N ALA A 97 -16.65 7.15 -12.95
CA ALA A 97 -17.73 6.24 -12.61
C ALA A 97 -18.23 6.43 -11.16
N ALA A 98 -17.31 6.65 -10.21
CA ALA A 98 -17.64 6.95 -8.83
C ALA A 98 -18.29 8.36 -8.69
N PHE A 99 -17.69 9.38 -9.30
CA PHE A 99 -18.12 10.77 -9.16
C PHE A 99 -19.55 11.00 -9.69
N ILE A 100 -19.85 10.53 -10.91
CA ILE A 100 -21.18 10.74 -11.52
C ILE A 100 -22.31 10.01 -10.78
N ARG A 101 -21.96 9.04 -9.91
CA ARG A 101 -22.90 8.29 -9.07
C ARG A 101 -22.99 8.82 -7.65
N GLY A 102 -22.37 9.96 -7.38
CA GLY A 102 -22.52 10.69 -6.11
C GLY A 102 -21.52 10.30 -5.02
N SER A 103 -20.48 9.50 -5.33
CA SER A 103 -19.36 9.35 -4.39
C SER A 103 -18.53 10.63 -4.35
N GLN A 104 -18.10 11.01 -3.15
CA GLN A 104 -16.96 11.91 -3.01
C GLN A 104 -15.72 11.25 -3.61
N VAL A 105 -14.95 12.03 -4.37
CA VAL A 105 -13.71 11.59 -5.00
C VAL A 105 -12.60 12.54 -4.58
N LEU A 106 -11.52 12.00 -4.03
CA LEU A 106 -10.33 12.73 -3.61
C LEU A 106 -9.12 12.25 -4.40
N GLY A 107 -8.62 13.10 -5.30
CA GLY A 107 -7.36 12.91 -6.01
C GLY A 107 -6.17 13.48 -5.24
N ILE A 108 -5.18 12.66 -4.93
CA ILE A 108 -3.96 13.09 -4.24
C ILE A 108 -2.80 13.07 -5.22
N ILE A 109 -2.32 14.25 -5.59
CA ILE A 109 -1.39 14.43 -6.71
C ILE A 109 -0.18 15.31 -6.33
N PRO A 110 1.05 14.97 -6.73
CA PRO A 110 2.20 15.85 -6.55
C PRO A 110 2.10 17.10 -7.43
N LYS A 111 2.51 18.26 -6.91
CA LYS A 111 2.50 19.54 -7.67
C LYS A 111 3.19 19.43 -9.03
N ALA A 112 4.35 18.77 -9.06
CA ALA A 112 5.13 18.56 -10.29
C ALA A 112 4.37 17.82 -11.41
N LEU A 113 3.40 16.96 -11.07
CA LEU A 113 2.60 16.24 -12.07
C LEU A 113 1.38 17.05 -12.56
N THR A 114 0.94 18.05 -11.80
CA THR A 114 -0.14 18.97 -12.21
C THR A 114 0.36 20.04 -13.18
N GLU A 115 1.58 20.54 -12.99
CA GLU A 115 2.13 21.65 -13.78
C GLU A 115 2.43 21.25 -15.24
N GLY A 116 2.67 19.96 -15.49
CA GLY A 116 2.93 19.45 -16.84
C GLY A 116 1.70 18.95 -17.61
N ASN A 117 0.48 19.04 -17.05
CA ASN A 117 -0.75 18.42 -17.60
C ASN A 117 -0.64 16.92 -17.97
N ILE A 118 0.37 16.23 -17.46
CA ILE A 118 0.73 14.84 -17.85
C ILE A 118 -0.39 13.86 -17.51
N THR A 119 -1.15 14.17 -16.45
CA THR A 119 -2.14 13.27 -15.87
C THR A 119 -3.59 13.70 -16.16
N GLY A 120 -3.79 14.76 -16.94
CA GLY A 120 -5.10 15.36 -17.18
C GLY A 120 -5.65 16.14 -15.97
N LYS A 121 -6.96 16.41 -15.94
CA LYS A 121 -7.61 17.22 -14.89
C LYS A 121 -8.28 16.33 -13.86
N THR A 122 -7.88 16.46 -12.60
CA THR A 122 -8.48 15.73 -11.46
C THR A 122 -10.00 15.81 -11.45
N ILE A 123 -10.65 14.67 -11.21
CA ILE A 123 -12.10 14.57 -10.99
C ILE A 123 -12.36 14.56 -9.49
N GLY A 124 -13.30 15.40 -9.05
CA GLY A 124 -13.59 15.61 -7.63
C GLY A 124 -12.65 16.61 -6.96
N GLU A 125 -12.39 16.39 -5.68
CA GLU A 125 -11.48 17.22 -4.89
C GLU A 125 -10.02 16.85 -5.18
N GLU A 126 -9.15 17.86 -5.14
CA GLU A 126 -7.72 17.69 -5.39
C GLU A 126 -6.91 18.09 -4.16
N LEU A 127 -6.07 17.17 -3.67
CA LEU A 127 -5.09 17.42 -2.62
C LEU A 127 -3.68 17.39 -3.21
N LYS A 128 -3.08 18.58 -3.39
CA LYS A 128 -1.71 18.72 -3.88
C LYS A 128 -0.68 18.43 -2.80
N VAL A 129 0.32 17.62 -3.12
CA VAL A 129 1.45 17.30 -2.23
C VAL A 129 2.79 17.67 -2.84
N LEU A 130 3.82 17.80 -2.00
CA LEU A 130 5.16 18.22 -2.45
C LEU A 130 5.98 17.08 -3.05
N THR A 131 5.80 15.84 -2.58
CA THR A 131 6.64 14.70 -2.96
C THR A 131 5.82 13.42 -3.11
N MET A 132 6.35 12.45 -3.85
CA MET A 132 5.74 11.12 -3.99
C MET A 132 5.60 10.40 -2.63
N HIS A 133 6.58 10.50 -1.73
CA HIS A 133 6.45 9.89 -0.40
C HIS A 133 5.33 10.53 0.42
N LYS A 134 5.14 11.84 0.33
CA LYS A 134 4.01 12.53 0.97
C LYS A 134 2.67 12.15 0.34
N ARG A 135 2.65 11.83 -0.95
CA ARG A 135 1.47 11.30 -1.65
C ARG A 135 1.01 10.01 -1.01
N ILE A 136 1.89 9.01 -0.88
CA ILE A 136 1.52 7.71 -0.31
C ILE A 136 1.12 7.83 1.16
N GLN A 137 1.82 8.69 1.93
CA GLN A 137 1.41 8.99 3.30
C GLN A 137 -0.01 9.57 3.37
N LYS A 138 -0.34 10.53 2.50
CA LYS A 138 -1.69 11.14 2.47
C LYS A 138 -2.75 10.15 1.98
N ILE A 139 -2.44 9.31 1.01
CA ILE A 139 -3.31 8.21 0.61
C ILE A 139 -3.60 7.28 1.79
N LEU A 140 -2.57 6.90 2.55
CA LEU A 140 -2.74 6.09 3.75
C LEU A 140 -3.62 6.79 4.80
N ASP A 141 -3.40 8.08 5.05
CA ASP A 141 -4.15 8.86 6.05
C ASP A 141 -5.65 8.96 5.69
N HIS A 142 -5.99 9.05 4.41
CA HIS A 142 -7.35 9.30 3.91
C HIS A 142 -8.15 8.05 3.52
N SER A 143 -7.57 6.85 3.64
CA SER A 143 -8.20 5.62 3.15
C SER A 143 -8.40 4.61 4.26
N ASP A 144 -9.50 3.86 4.27
CA ASP A 144 -9.75 2.76 5.23
C ASP A 144 -9.34 1.41 4.66
N ALA A 145 -9.27 1.29 3.33
CA ALA A 145 -8.88 0.10 2.58
C ALA A 145 -8.17 0.49 1.27
N PHE A 146 -7.46 -0.47 0.66
CA PHE A 146 -6.74 -0.28 -0.60
C PHE A 146 -7.12 -1.37 -1.60
N ILE A 147 -7.30 -0.99 -2.86
CA ILE A 147 -7.52 -1.89 -3.98
C ILE A 147 -6.53 -1.53 -5.09
N ALA A 148 -5.82 -2.53 -5.61
CA ALA A 148 -5.06 -2.40 -6.86
C ALA A 148 -5.85 -2.97 -8.04
N LEU A 149 -5.93 -2.19 -9.11
CA LEU A 149 -6.33 -2.63 -10.44
C LEU A 149 -5.09 -2.91 -11.29
N PRO A 150 -5.24 -3.58 -12.44
CA PRO A 150 -4.17 -3.75 -13.41
C PRO A 150 -3.42 -2.45 -13.73
N GLY A 151 -2.10 -2.55 -13.84
CA GLY A 151 -1.25 -1.39 -14.09
C GLY A 151 0.24 -1.72 -14.13
N GLY A 152 1.06 -0.72 -14.40
CA GLY A 152 2.50 -0.86 -14.53
C GLY A 152 3.26 -0.80 -13.20
N ILE A 153 4.56 -0.50 -13.30
CA ILE A 153 5.50 -0.43 -12.15
C ILE A 153 4.99 0.50 -11.05
N GLY A 154 4.36 1.62 -11.40
CA GLY A 154 3.80 2.55 -10.40
C GLY A 154 2.77 1.91 -9.47
N ILE A 155 1.90 1.04 -10.01
CA ILE A 155 0.87 0.36 -9.19
C ILE A 155 1.52 -0.70 -8.29
N LEU A 156 2.54 -1.38 -8.79
CA LEU A 156 3.33 -2.31 -7.99
C LEU A 156 4.04 -1.57 -6.85
N GLU A 157 4.68 -0.43 -7.12
CA GLU A 157 5.32 0.39 -6.08
C GLU A 157 4.33 0.83 -5.01
N GLU A 158 3.19 1.38 -5.41
CA GLU A 158 2.14 1.86 -4.51
C GLU A 158 1.62 0.72 -3.61
N ILE A 159 1.24 -0.42 -4.19
CA ILE A 159 0.64 -1.51 -3.44
C ILE A 159 1.65 -2.21 -2.52
N PHE A 160 2.90 -2.40 -2.98
CA PHE A 160 3.94 -3.01 -2.16
C PHE A 160 4.40 -2.11 -1.02
N GLN A 161 4.39 -0.78 -1.21
CA GLN A 161 4.70 0.14 -0.12
C GLN A 161 3.65 0.04 0.99
N ILE A 162 2.37 0.03 0.65
CA ILE A 162 1.28 -0.15 1.62
C ILE A 162 1.35 -1.55 2.26
N ALA A 163 1.60 -2.61 1.48
CA ALA A 163 1.73 -3.97 2.02
C ALA A 163 2.93 -4.11 2.98
N SER A 164 4.07 -3.50 2.66
CA SER A 164 5.24 -3.48 3.55
C SER A 164 4.94 -2.78 4.87
N TRP A 165 4.20 -1.67 4.84
CA TRP A 165 3.76 -0.98 6.06
C TRP A 165 2.72 -1.76 6.87
N ALA A 166 1.83 -2.48 6.21
CA ALA A 166 0.91 -3.42 6.86
C ALA A 166 1.67 -4.56 7.55
N GLN A 167 2.67 -5.13 6.86
CA GLN A 167 3.56 -6.15 7.40
C GLN A 167 4.22 -5.62 8.67
N LEU A 168 4.86 -4.44 8.62
CA LEU A 168 5.50 -3.78 9.76
C LEU A 168 4.54 -3.27 10.86
N LYS A 169 3.24 -3.55 10.75
CA LYS A 169 2.19 -3.12 11.69
C LYS A 169 2.11 -1.60 11.87
N ILE A 170 2.52 -0.85 10.84
CA ILE A 170 2.30 0.60 10.77
C ILE A 170 0.82 0.89 10.53
N HIS A 171 0.09 0.00 9.84
CA HIS A 171 -1.37 0.02 9.81
C HIS A 171 -1.94 -1.39 9.73
N GLN A 172 -3.27 -1.48 9.81
CA GLN A 172 -4.03 -2.73 9.79
C GLN A 172 -5.14 -2.74 8.72
N LYS A 173 -5.15 -1.72 7.87
CA LYS A 173 -6.12 -1.53 6.78
C LYS A 173 -5.96 -2.64 5.72
N PRO A 174 -7.07 -3.22 5.22
CA PRO A 174 -7.04 -4.34 4.28
C PRO A 174 -6.57 -3.91 2.89
N ILE A 175 -5.96 -4.85 2.17
CA ILE A 175 -5.35 -4.63 0.85
C ILE A 175 -5.89 -5.68 -0.13
N GLY A 176 -6.49 -5.21 -1.22
CA GLY A 176 -7.13 -6.03 -2.24
C GLY A 176 -6.44 -5.93 -3.60
N LEU A 177 -6.37 -7.04 -4.32
CA LEU A 177 -5.98 -7.13 -5.72
C LEU A 177 -7.21 -7.55 -6.53
N LEU A 178 -7.67 -6.68 -7.42
CA LEU A 178 -8.79 -6.98 -8.31
C LEU A 178 -8.26 -7.73 -9.55
N ASN A 179 -8.29 -9.07 -9.48
CA ASN A 179 -7.58 -9.96 -10.39
C ASN A 179 -8.38 -10.29 -11.66
N VAL A 180 -8.63 -9.27 -12.48
CA VAL A 180 -9.33 -9.42 -13.76
C VAL A 180 -8.44 -10.10 -14.79
N ASN A 181 -8.99 -11.08 -15.52
CA ASN A 181 -8.28 -11.88 -16.51
C ASN A 181 -6.98 -12.51 -16.02
N GLY A 182 -6.90 -12.78 -14.72
CA GLY A 182 -5.69 -13.35 -14.11
C GLY A 182 -4.48 -12.42 -14.18
N PHE A 183 -4.66 -11.10 -14.33
CA PHE A 183 -3.57 -10.12 -14.42
C PHE A 183 -2.56 -10.26 -13.27
N PHE A 184 -3.04 -10.53 -12.05
CA PHE A 184 -2.22 -10.71 -10.86
C PHE A 184 -1.83 -12.17 -10.59
N ASN A 185 -2.16 -13.14 -11.44
CA ASN A 185 -1.79 -14.55 -11.21
C ASN A 185 -0.28 -14.71 -11.04
N GLY A 186 0.51 -14.11 -11.94
CA GLY A 186 1.98 -14.17 -11.85
C GLY A 186 2.53 -13.54 -10.57
N LEU A 187 1.93 -12.43 -10.13
CA LEU A 187 2.30 -11.77 -8.86
C LEU A 187 1.97 -12.66 -7.65
N LEU A 188 0.76 -13.23 -7.61
CA LEU A 188 0.32 -14.10 -6.53
C LEU A 188 1.20 -15.35 -6.44
N SER A 189 1.48 -16.01 -7.58
CA SER A 189 2.40 -17.16 -7.64
C SER A 189 3.83 -16.79 -7.24
N PHE A 190 4.31 -15.59 -7.60
CA PHE A 190 5.62 -15.12 -7.12
C PHE A 190 5.62 -14.95 -5.60
N LEU A 191 4.57 -14.38 -5.01
CA LEU A 191 4.47 -14.24 -3.55
C LEU A 191 4.39 -15.61 -2.86
N ASP A 192 3.70 -16.58 -3.44
CA ASP A 192 3.67 -17.97 -2.96
C ASP A 192 5.08 -18.57 -2.96
N HIS A 193 5.83 -18.36 -4.05
CA HIS A 193 7.23 -18.78 -4.11
C HIS A 193 8.11 -18.11 -3.02
N VAL A 194 7.91 -16.82 -2.75
CA VAL A 194 8.65 -16.10 -1.69
C VAL A 194 8.34 -16.68 -0.29
N VAL A 195 7.12 -17.17 -0.07
CA VAL A 195 6.74 -17.93 1.13
C VAL A 195 7.47 -19.28 1.18
N GLU A 196 7.48 -20.04 0.09
CA GLU A 196 8.20 -21.32 0.01
C GLU A 196 9.69 -21.17 0.31
N GLN A 197 10.29 -20.07 -0.16
CA GLN A 197 11.67 -19.69 0.12
C GLN A 197 11.89 -19.09 1.52
N LYS A 198 10.83 -19.01 2.35
CA LYS A 198 10.84 -18.55 3.75
C LYS A 198 11.28 -17.09 3.94
N PHE A 199 11.13 -16.25 2.92
CA PHE A 199 11.42 -14.82 3.02
C PHE A 199 10.27 -14.01 3.61
N ILE A 200 9.03 -14.51 3.50
CA ILE A 200 7.84 -13.98 4.18
C ILE A 200 7.04 -15.12 4.79
N SER A 201 6.26 -14.84 5.84
CA SER A 201 5.37 -15.81 6.45
C SER A 201 4.07 -15.96 5.65
N ASP A 202 3.33 -17.06 5.88
CA ASP A 202 1.98 -17.22 5.32
C ASP A 202 1.04 -16.09 5.76
N SER A 203 1.20 -15.59 6.99
CA SER A 203 0.40 -14.46 7.50
C SER A 203 0.71 -13.16 6.74
N SER A 204 1.98 -12.94 6.37
CA SER A 204 2.39 -11.81 5.52
C SER A 204 1.85 -11.98 4.10
N ARG A 205 1.81 -13.21 3.57
CA ARG A 205 1.22 -13.51 2.25
C ARG A 205 -0.29 -13.22 2.19
N ARG A 206 -1.00 -13.48 3.28
CA ARG A 206 -2.45 -13.21 3.44
C ARG A 206 -2.81 -11.72 3.62
N ILE A 207 -1.82 -10.83 3.66
CA ILE A 207 -2.07 -9.37 3.59
C ILE A 207 -2.77 -9.01 2.26
N PHE A 208 -2.41 -9.70 1.17
CA PHE A 208 -3.05 -9.53 -0.12
C PHE A 208 -4.28 -10.42 -0.25
N ILE A 209 -5.45 -9.79 -0.24
CA ILE A 209 -6.73 -10.41 -0.59
C ILE A 209 -6.91 -10.27 -2.10
N SER A 210 -7.39 -11.31 -2.79
CA SER A 210 -7.67 -11.23 -4.22
C SER A 210 -9.06 -11.75 -4.54
N ALA A 211 -9.77 -11.04 -5.42
CA ALA A 211 -11.02 -11.50 -6.00
C ALA A 211 -11.11 -11.05 -7.47
N ILE A 212 -12.00 -11.68 -8.22
CA ILE A 212 -12.18 -11.43 -9.66
C ILE A 212 -13.28 -10.38 -9.94
N THR A 213 -14.11 -10.05 -8.94
CA THR A 213 -15.17 -9.02 -9.06
C THR A 213 -15.04 -7.95 -7.96
N PRO A 214 -15.43 -6.70 -8.26
CA PRO A 214 -15.51 -5.61 -7.28
C PRO A 214 -16.27 -5.95 -6.00
N GLU A 215 -17.43 -6.58 -6.13
CA GLU A 215 -18.34 -6.89 -5.03
C GLU A 215 -17.69 -7.86 -4.06
N GLN A 216 -17.22 -8.99 -4.57
CA GLN A 216 -16.53 -10.01 -3.79
C GLN A 216 -15.30 -9.42 -3.09
N LEU A 217 -14.52 -8.59 -3.80
CA LEU A 217 -13.33 -7.98 -3.20
C LEU A 217 -13.72 -7.08 -2.03
N ILE A 218 -14.68 -6.17 -2.22
CA ILE A 218 -15.12 -5.26 -1.15
C ILE A 218 -15.71 -6.03 0.03
N ASP A 219 -16.49 -7.08 -0.22
CA ASP A 219 -17.06 -7.92 0.84
C ASP A 219 -15.96 -8.60 1.67
N GLN A 220 -14.93 -9.15 1.01
CA GLN A 220 -13.77 -9.73 1.69
C GLN A 220 -12.96 -8.68 2.47
N LEU A 221 -12.78 -7.48 1.94
CA LEU A 221 -12.08 -6.39 2.63
C LEU A 221 -12.83 -5.95 3.91
N GLN A 222 -14.17 -5.96 3.91
CA GLN A 222 -14.97 -5.54 5.08
C GLN A 222 -14.87 -6.52 6.26
N ILE A 223 -14.70 -7.82 5.98
CA ILE A 223 -14.57 -8.86 7.00
C ILE A 223 -13.12 -9.19 7.35
N TYR A 224 -12.15 -8.53 6.70
CA TYR A 224 -10.74 -8.78 6.92
C TYR A 224 -10.32 -8.53 8.37
N VAL A 225 -9.61 -9.49 8.94
CA VAL A 225 -8.97 -9.38 10.26
C VAL A 225 -7.46 -9.55 10.07
N PRO A 226 -6.64 -8.56 10.45
CA PRO A 226 -5.19 -8.66 10.33
C PRO A 226 -4.64 -9.80 11.20
N GLU A 227 -3.92 -10.72 10.56
CA GLU A 227 -3.21 -11.77 11.29
C GLU A 227 -1.91 -11.26 11.91
N VAL A 228 -1.54 -11.83 13.06
CA VAL A 228 -0.29 -11.47 13.76
C VAL A 228 0.84 -12.32 13.21
N ASP A 229 1.86 -11.67 12.64
CA ASP A 229 3.07 -12.37 12.22
C ASP A 229 3.92 -12.72 13.46
N PRO A 230 4.24 -14.01 13.70
CA PRO A 230 5.06 -14.43 14.83
C PRO A 230 6.45 -13.78 14.86
N ALA A 231 7.07 -13.54 13.70
CA ALA A 231 8.42 -12.97 13.61
C ALA A 231 8.46 -11.51 14.09
N ILE A 232 7.41 -10.75 13.80
CA ILE A 232 7.30 -9.34 14.22
C ILE A 232 7.00 -9.23 15.71
N THR A 233 6.27 -10.20 16.26
CA THR A 233 6.03 -10.30 17.71
C THR A 233 7.35 -10.44 18.48
N GLN A 234 8.33 -11.16 17.93
CA GLN A 234 9.67 -11.28 18.52
C GLN A 234 10.47 -9.96 18.45
N LEU A 235 10.36 -9.24 17.33
CA LEU A 235 10.98 -7.92 17.19
C LEU A 235 10.39 -6.89 18.16
N ASP A 236 9.07 -6.87 18.35
CA ASP A 236 8.42 -5.97 19.30
C ASP A 236 8.77 -6.34 20.75
N ARG A 237 8.85 -7.63 21.10
CA ARG A 237 9.30 -8.09 22.43
C ARG A 237 10.74 -7.66 22.73
N SER A 238 11.68 -7.96 21.83
CA SER A 238 13.09 -7.60 21.99
C SER A 238 13.29 -6.08 22.07
N ASN A 239 12.55 -5.29 21.29
CA ASN A 239 12.58 -3.84 21.38
C ASN A 239 12.02 -3.32 22.71
N LYS A 240 10.97 -3.94 23.26
CA LYS A 240 10.38 -3.58 24.55
C LYS A 240 11.33 -3.90 25.71
N GLU A 241 12.03 -5.04 25.63
CA GLU A 241 13.06 -5.44 26.59
C GLU A 241 14.28 -4.51 26.56
N ARG A 242 14.78 -4.16 25.36
CA ARG A 242 15.86 -3.17 25.20
C ARG A 242 15.50 -1.82 25.80
N ARG A 243 14.26 -1.35 25.62
CA ARG A 243 13.76 -0.10 26.24
C ARG A 243 13.65 -0.19 27.76
N LYS A 244 13.22 -1.34 28.29
CA LYS A 244 13.12 -1.58 29.73
C LYS A 244 14.51 -1.59 30.37
N LYS A 245 15.48 -2.24 29.73
CA LYS A 245 16.88 -2.24 30.15
C LYS A 245 17.50 -0.83 30.13
N ALA A 246 17.34 -0.09 29.04
CA ALA A 246 17.82 1.30 28.94
C ALA A 246 17.18 2.24 29.99
N ARG A 247 15.92 2.01 30.39
CA ARG A 247 15.29 2.77 31.48
C ARG A 247 15.81 2.40 32.86
N LEU A 248 16.07 1.11 33.11
CA LEU A 248 16.67 0.65 34.37
C LEU A 248 18.09 1.17 34.55
N ASP A 249 18.90 1.12 33.49
CA ASP A 249 20.28 1.60 33.51
C ASP A 249 20.34 3.12 33.77
N LEU A 250 19.37 3.89 33.26
CA LEU A 250 19.25 5.33 33.52
C LEU A 250 18.77 5.64 34.96
N SER A 251 17.98 4.76 35.58
CA SER A 251 17.53 4.93 36.97
C SER A 251 18.56 4.50 38.02
N LEU A 252 19.54 3.66 37.63
CA LEU A 252 20.64 3.22 38.48
C LEU A 252 21.86 4.15 38.40
N SER A 253 21.84 5.12 37.48
CA SER A 253 22.90 6.12 37.25
C SER A 253 22.53 7.53 37.73
N LEU A 254 21.36 7.69 38.38
CA LEU A 254 20.90 8.86 39.11
C LEU A 254 20.87 8.55 40.61
#